data_AF-A0AAV5AN41-F1
#
_entry.id   AF-A0AAV5AN41-F1
#
_cell.length_a   1.000
_cell.length_b   1.000
_cell.length_c   1.000
_cell.angle_alpha   90.00
_cell.angle_beta   90.00
_cell.angle_gamma   90.00
#
_symmetry.space_group_name_H-M   'P 1'
#
loop_
_entity.id
_entity.type
_entity.pdbx_description
1 polymer ?
#
loop_
_entity_poly.entity_id
_entity_poly.type
_entity_poly.pdbx_seq_one_letter_code
_entity_poly.pdbx_strand_id
1 'polypeptide(L)'
;MDVPRRPGQRPARLPPQPQPQPQHQHQPPLPQSPQSSGSSGSMHRRQHSPYVHPFFLQPPPYFPYPYPYPYPIYPYPPTYPGAPPQAPPPPPPLVNRPLHYPQRPRDTSKYREKEPCSPGVRLNDILRASPSQSLSALVWLITHRPLYAQSRRSEVHYSPVESLGPSIRSQPATDPPISRMNIVSNEFMWEIPIEVRPPAFITVETVLFAIYVTMQDGLTSSEWDAIEEPNVKKNAHWARCARLAKGDGPLTFNEQDSIIKRIDLLGDKVAFRGLVPMSNSGSRSAEFLIQLGSTQSNDKKIRIRRGSF
;
A
#
# COMPACT_ATOMS: atom_id res chain seq x y z
N MET A 1 -44.06 41.16 27.37
CA MET A 1 -42.87 41.95 26.99
C MET A 1 -42.68 41.79 25.50
N ASP A 2 -43.14 42.78 24.75
CA ASP A 2 -43.11 42.82 23.29
C ASP A 2 -41.73 43.27 22.79
N VAL A 3 -41.17 42.51 21.86
CA VAL A 3 -39.91 42.84 21.20
C VAL A 3 -40.22 43.52 19.86
N PRO A 4 -39.71 44.74 19.59
CA PRO A 4 -40.03 45.46 18.36
C PRO A 4 -39.30 44.85 17.15
N ARG A 5 -40.06 44.59 16.08
CA ARG A 5 -39.55 44.13 14.77
C ARG A 5 -38.87 45.30 14.05
N ARG A 6 -37.63 45.10 13.60
CA ARG A 6 -36.90 46.03 12.72
C ARG A 6 -37.51 46.05 11.31
N PRO A 7 -37.89 47.22 10.76
CA PRO A 7 -38.26 47.34 9.36
C PRO A 7 -36.98 47.48 8.50
N GLY A 8 -36.81 46.63 7.48
CA GLY A 8 -35.76 46.86 6.47
C GLY A 8 -35.15 45.65 5.75
N GLN A 9 -35.50 44.41 6.08
CA GLN A 9 -34.98 43.27 5.31
C GLN A 9 -35.81 43.04 4.05
N ARG A 10 -35.26 43.48 2.90
CA ARG A 10 -35.74 43.06 1.57
C ARG A 10 -35.50 41.54 1.43
N PRO A 11 -36.49 40.77 0.94
CA PRO A 11 -36.30 39.35 0.70
C PRO A 11 -35.25 39.14 -0.39
N ALA A 12 -34.30 38.23 -0.13
CA ALA A 12 -33.29 37.82 -1.09
C ALA A 12 -33.97 37.20 -2.31
N ARG A 13 -33.67 37.74 -3.51
CA ARG A 13 -34.09 37.15 -4.79
C ARG A 13 -33.49 35.76 -4.90
N LEU A 14 -34.35 34.75 -5.00
CA LEU A 14 -33.96 33.39 -5.32
C LEU A 14 -33.30 33.35 -6.71
N PRO A 15 -32.21 32.60 -6.88
CA PRO A 15 -31.58 32.42 -8.19
C PRO A 15 -32.53 31.67 -9.13
N PRO A 16 -32.49 31.97 -10.45
CA PRO A 16 -33.35 31.34 -11.44
C PRO A 16 -33.09 29.83 -11.50
N GLN A 17 -34.18 29.05 -11.50
CA GLN A 17 -34.11 27.61 -11.70
C GLN A 17 -33.57 27.29 -13.11
N PRO A 18 -32.65 26.33 -13.25
CA PRO A 18 -32.14 25.89 -14.54
C PRO A 18 -33.26 25.18 -15.32
N GLN A 19 -33.47 25.63 -16.57
CA GLN A 19 -34.43 25.01 -17.48
C GLN A 19 -33.95 23.61 -17.90
N PRO A 20 -34.88 22.64 -18.05
CA PRO A 20 -34.56 21.29 -18.52
C PRO A 20 -34.06 21.32 -19.96
N GLN A 21 -32.87 20.76 -20.19
CA GLN A 21 -32.30 20.60 -21.53
C GLN A 21 -33.09 19.54 -22.34
N PRO A 22 -33.31 19.75 -23.65
CA PRO A 22 -33.95 18.78 -24.51
C PRO A 22 -33.09 17.53 -24.68
N GLN A 23 -33.71 16.37 -24.45
CA GLN A 23 -33.09 15.06 -24.64
C GLN A 23 -32.85 14.81 -26.13
N HIS A 24 -31.57 14.77 -26.54
CA HIS A 24 -31.21 14.27 -27.86
C HIS A 24 -31.39 12.75 -27.91
N GLN A 25 -32.34 12.30 -28.72
CA GLN A 25 -32.53 10.89 -29.08
C GLN A 25 -31.27 10.36 -29.78
N HIS A 26 -30.57 9.43 -29.12
CA HIS A 26 -29.54 8.62 -29.76
C HIS A 26 -30.21 7.53 -30.61
N GLN A 27 -30.05 7.63 -31.94
CA GLN A 27 -30.33 6.50 -32.83
C GLN A 27 -29.23 5.43 -32.69
N PRO A 28 -29.60 4.14 -32.64
CA PRO A 28 -28.63 3.04 -32.61
C PRO A 28 -27.97 2.84 -33.99
N PRO A 29 -26.67 2.50 -34.06
CA PRO A 29 -25.99 2.23 -35.31
C PRO A 29 -26.42 0.88 -35.91
N LEU A 30 -26.60 0.87 -37.24
CA LEU A 30 -26.92 -0.30 -38.07
C LEU A 30 -25.76 -1.33 -38.08
N PRO A 31 -26.07 -2.63 -38.17
CA PRO A 31 -25.06 -3.69 -38.30
C PRO A 31 -24.44 -3.68 -39.71
N GLN A 32 -23.11 -3.63 -39.78
CA GLN A 32 -22.36 -3.80 -41.02
C GLN A 32 -22.03 -5.28 -41.24
N SER A 33 -22.36 -5.76 -42.44
CA SER A 33 -22.11 -7.11 -42.93
C SER A 33 -20.61 -7.38 -43.16
N PRO A 34 -20.15 -8.65 -43.05
CA PRO A 34 -18.75 -9.02 -43.28
C PRO A 34 -18.41 -9.01 -44.77
N GLN A 35 -17.43 -8.18 -45.16
CA GLN A 35 -16.82 -8.26 -46.49
C GLN A 35 -15.71 -9.32 -46.48
N SER A 36 -15.92 -10.35 -47.29
CA SER A 36 -14.93 -11.34 -47.71
C SER A 36 -14.16 -10.84 -48.93
N SER A 37 -12.85 -10.68 -48.79
CA SER A 37 -11.86 -10.69 -49.87
C SER A 37 -10.52 -10.99 -49.21
N GLY A 38 -9.61 -11.76 -49.76
CA GLY A 38 -9.39 -12.16 -51.14
C GLY A 38 -7.87 -12.27 -51.25
N SER A 39 -7.41 -13.50 -51.46
CA SER A 39 -6.02 -13.91 -51.54
C SER A 39 -5.23 -13.16 -52.63
N SER A 40 -3.99 -12.77 -52.35
CA SER A 40 -2.90 -12.84 -53.33
C SER A 40 -1.53 -12.81 -52.64
N GLY A 41 -0.73 -13.81 -52.96
CA GLY A 41 0.55 -14.09 -52.35
C GLY A 41 1.66 -13.13 -52.81
N SER A 42 2.71 -13.12 -52.00
CA SER A 42 4.05 -12.75 -52.46
C SER A 42 5.05 -13.61 -51.71
N MET A 43 5.58 -14.61 -52.42
CA MET A 43 6.82 -15.29 -52.08
C MET A 43 7.92 -14.24 -52.02
N HIS A 44 8.66 -14.13 -50.91
CA HIS A 44 10.10 -13.83 -50.96
C HIS A 44 10.82 -14.34 -49.71
N ARG A 45 11.79 -15.21 -49.99
CA ARG A 45 13.11 -15.32 -49.38
C ARG A 45 13.20 -15.64 -47.88
N ARG A 46 13.32 -16.94 -47.61
CA ARG A 46 13.90 -17.52 -46.40
C ARG A 46 15.32 -16.97 -46.18
N GLN A 47 15.53 -16.28 -45.05
CA GLN A 47 16.80 -16.35 -44.33
C GLN A 47 16.53 -16.94 -42.95
N HIS A 48 17.39 -17.89 -42.60
CA HIS A 48 17.31 -18.73 -41.42
C HIS A 48 17.37 -17.87 -40.14
N SER A 49 16.31 -17.93 -39.34
CA SER A 49 16.32 -17.52 -37.93
C SER A 49 16.43 -18.78 -37.08
N PRO A 50 17.40 -18.89 -36.15
CA PRO A 50 17.51 -20.07 -35.31
C PRO A 50 16.34 -20.10 -34.32
N TYR A 51 15.70 -21.27 -34.27
CA TYR A 51 14.67 -21.69 -33.34
C TYR A 51 14.89 -21.14 -31.91
N VAL A 52 13.96 -20.30 -31.44
CA VAL A 52 13.69 -20.11 -30.01
C VAL A 52 12.44 -20.91 -29.71
N HIS A 53 12.60 -21.97 -28.94
CA HIS A 53 11.51 -22.82 -28.46
C HIS A 53 10.41 -21.99 -27.78
N PRO A 54 9.14 -22.11 -28.19
CA PRO A 54 8.04 -21.67 -27.34
C PRO A 54 7.92 -22.72 -26.22
N PHE A 55 8.43 -22.39 -25.04
CA PHE A 55 8.01 -23.07 -23.82
C PHE A 55 6.53 -22.76 -23.61
N PHE A 56 5.67 -23.62 -24.14
CA PHE A 56 4.35 -23.86 -23.58
C PHE A 56 4.56 -24.36 -22.16
N LEU A 57 4.58 -23.43 -21.19
CA LEU A 57 4.40 -23.76 -19.79
C LEU A 57 2.95 -24.22 -19.63
N GLN A 58 2.71 -25.50 -19.86
CA GLN A 58 1.60 -26.16 -19.17
C GLN A 58 1.80 -25.89 -17.67
N PRO A 59 0.79 -25.39 -16.94
CA PRO A 59 0.90 -25.37 -15.49
C PRO A 59 1.21 -26.80 -15.04
N PRO A 60 2.21 -27.00 -14.17
CA PRO A 60 2.52 -28.34 -13.70
C PRO A 60 1.25 -28.96 -13.11
N PRO A 61 1.00 -30.27 -13.32
CA PRO A 61 -0.11 -30.94 -12.68
C PRO A 61 -0.02 -30.69 -11.19
N TYR A 62 -1.16 -30.35 -10.56
CA TYR A 62 -1.29 -30.24 -9.12
C TYR A 62 -0.76 -31.53 -8.49
N PHE A 63 0.47 -31.49 -7.97
CA PHE A 63 0.96 -32.53 -7.08
C PHE A 63 0.33 -32.26 -5.72
N PRO A 64 -0.53 -33.14 -5.18
CA PRO A 64 -0.93 -33.05 -3.79
C PRO A 64 0.31 -33.34 -2.97
N TYR A 65 0.97 -32.30 -2.44
CA TYR A 65 2.18 -32.46 -1.61
C TYR A 65 1.89 -33.39 -0.44
N PRO A 66 2.47 -34.61 -0.39
CA PRO A 66 2.52 -35.38 0.83
C PRO A 66 3.91 -35.20 1.45
N TYR A 67 3.95 -35.13 2.77
CA TYR A 67 5.09 -35.27 3.68
C TYR A 67 5.63 -34.02 4.39
N PRO A 68 5.90 -34.17 5.71
CA PRO A 68 6.63 -33.21 6.52
C PRO A 68 8.12 -33.31 6.19
N TYR A 69 8.77 -32.17 5.99
CA TYR A 69 10.21 -32.15 5.78
C TYR A 69 10.97 -32.46 7.08
N PRO A 70 11.89 -33.44 7.08
CA PRO A 70 12.85 -33.59 8.16
C PRO A 70 13.85 -32.43 8.09
N TYR A 71 14.00 -31.70 9.18
CA TYR A 71 15.00 -30.65 9.32
C TYR A 71 16.40 -31.19 8.97
N PRO A 72 17.23 -30.45 8.22
CA PRO A 72 18.64 -30.81 8.06
C PRO A 72 19.30 -30.74 9.43
N ILE A 73 19.76 -31.90 9.90
CA ILE A 73 20.66 -32.01 11.04
C ILE A 73 21.96 -31.30 10.62
N TYR A 74 22.21 -30.11 11.15
CA TYR A 74 23.48 -29.45 10.96
C TYR A 74 24.57 -30.36 11.56
N PRO A 75 25.57 -30.80 10.76
CA PRO A 75 26.70 -31.51 11.32
C PRO A 75 27.37 -30.59 12.34
N TYR A 76 27.38 -31.01 13.60
CA TYR A 76 28.18 -30.36 14.64
C TYR A 76 29.63 -30.22 14.12
N PRO A 77 30.29 -29.08 14.37
CA PRO A 77 31.66 -28.90 13.93
C PRO A 77 32.55 -30.03 14.50
N PRO A 78 33.52 -30.53 13.72
CA PRO A 78 34.39 -31.60 14.15
C PRO A 78 35.10 -31.19 15.44
N THR A 79 34.89 -31.97 16.51
CA THR A 79 35.59 -31.82 17.77
C THR A 79 37.08 -32.10 17.53
N TYR A 80 37.90 -31.06 17.65
CA TYR A 80 39.35 -31.21 17.58
C TYR A 80 39.84 -32.06 18.77
N PRO A 81 40.53 -33.18 18.54
CA PRO A 81 41.12 -33.97 19.60
C PRO A 81 42.25 -33.16 20.25
N GLY A 82 42.10 -32.83 21.54
CA GLY A 82 43.07 -32.06 22.32
C GLY A 82 42.56 -30.74 22.89
N ALA A 83 41.33 -30.31 22.56
CA ALA A 83 40.71 -29.21 23.27
C ALA A 83 40.39 -29.67 24.72
N PRO A 84 40.87 -28.96 25.76
CA PRO A 84 40.44 -29.24 27.12
C PRO A 84 38.91 -29.14 27.17
N PRO A 85 38.23 -29.96 27.98
CA PRO A 85 36.77 -29.95 28.08
C PRO A 85 36.33 -28.52 28.38
N GLN A 86 35.77 -27.83 27.38
CA GLN A 86 35.16 -26.53 27.62
C GLN A 86 34.02 -26.79 28.58
N ALA A 87 34.12 -26.17 29.77
CA ALA A 87 33.00 -26.14 30.68
C ALA A 87 31.77 -25.68 29.87
N PRO A 88 30.63 -26.38 29.99
CA PRO A 88 29.42 -25.97 29.30
C PRO A 88 29.19 -24.49 29.60
N PRO A 89 28.82 -23.67 28.60
CA PRO A 89 28.53 -22.27 28.85
C PRO A 89 27.52 -22.21 30.01
N PRO A 90 27.72 -21.31 30.98
CA PRO A 90 26.78 -21.18 32.08
C PRO A 90 25.38 -21.03 31.49
N PRO A 91 24.36 -21.70 32.05
CA PRO A 91 23.00 -21.54 31.57
C PRO A 91 22.69 -20.04 31.54
N PRO A 92 22.03 -19.54 30.49
CA PRO A 92 21.58 -18.16 30.47
C PRO A 92 20.81 -17.93 31.78
N PRO A 93 21.00 -16.78 32.46
CA PRO A 93 20.31 -16.52 33.72
C PRO A 93 18.83 -16.78 33.48
N LEU A 94 18.25 -17.67 34.28
CA LEU A 94 16.81 -17.93 34.26
C LEU A 94 16.14 -16.60 34.63
N VAL A 95 15.78 -15.82 33.61
CA VAL A 95 14.88 -14.69 33.76
C VAL A 95 13.50 -15.28 33.99
N ASN A 96 13.30 -15.82 35.20
CA ASN A 96 11.99 -16.01 35.80
C ASN A 96 11.43 -14.62 36.14
N ARG A 97 11.21 -13.80 35.12
CA ARG A 97 10.18 -12.76 35.19
C ARG A 97 8.94 -13.38 34.59
N PRO A 98 7.96 -13.82 35.40
CA PRO A 98 6.62 -13.85 34.88
C PRO A 98 6.32 -12.45 34.35
N LEU A 99 6.05 -12.32 33.05
CA LEU A 99 5.39 -11.15 32.47
C LEU A 99 3.94 -11.12 32.96
N HIS A 100 3.79 -11.06 34.28
CA HIS A 100 2.55 -10.66 34.91
C HIS A 100 2.53 -9.14 34.78
N TYR A 101 1.94 -8.64 33.70
CA TYR A 101 1.48 -7.26 33.72
C TYR A 101 0.43 -7.19 34.83
N PRO A 102 0.62 -6.42 35.91
CA PRO A 102 -0.50 -6.07 36.75
C PRO A 102 -1.41 -5.22 35.87
N GLN A 103 -2.55 -5.79 35.47
CA GLN A 103 -3.73 -5.03 35.10
C GLN A 103 -4.15 -4.24 36.35
N ARG A 104 -3.44 -3.15 36.64
CA ARG A 104 -3.95 -2.14 37.56
C ARG A 104 -5.17 -1.54 36.86
N PRO A 105 -6.35 -1.52 37.50
CA PRO A 105 -7.40 -0.60 37.11
C PRO A 105 -6.81 0.80 37.23
N ARG A 106 -6.30 1.32 36.11
CA ARG A 106 -5.79 2.69 36.06
C ARG A 106 -7.02 3.57 36.01
N ASP A 107 -7.26 4.22 37.13
CA ASP A 107 -8.20 5.32 37.23
C ASP A 107 -7.71 6.44 36.29
N THR A 108 -8.19 6.40 35.05
CA THR A 108 -7.91 7.37 33.98
C THR A 108 -8.75 8.63 34.11
N SER A 109 -9.51 8.78 35.21
CA SER A 109 -10.41 9.92 35.42
C SER A 109 -9.69 11.26 35.62
N LYS A 110 -8.37 11.28 35.88
CA LYS A 110 -7.62 12.52 36.13
C LYS A 110 -6.82 13.08 34.95
N TYR A 111 -6.80 12.42 33.80
CA TYR A 111 -6.23 12.96 32.54
C TYR A 111 -7.29 13.12 31.46
N ARG A 112 -8.53 13.38 31.88
CA ARG A 112 -9.64 13.70 30.99
C ARG A 112 -9.94 15.18 31.12
N GLU A 113 -10.15 15.80 29.95
CA GLU A 113 -10.52 17.21 29.70
C GLU A 113 -9.32 18.14 29.46
N LYS A 114 -9.10 18.73 28.29
CA LYS A 114 -9.89 18.91 27.08
C LYS A 114 -8.89 19.12 25.94
N GLU A 115 -8.92 18.30 24.89
CA GLU A 115 -8.75 18.86 23.54
C GLU A 115 -9.79 18.18 22.64
N PRO A 116 -10.82 18.91 22.16
CA PRO A 116 -11.58 18.45 21.02
C PRO A 116 -10.61 18.29 19.86
N CYS A 117 -10.69 17.15 19.16
CA CYS A 117 -9.90 16.86 17.97
C CYS A 117 -9.96 18.09 17.03
N SER A 118 -8.84 18.81 16.90
CA SER A 118 -8.84 20.13 16.30
C SER A 118 -9.21 20.05 14.81
N PRO A 119 -10.34 20.63 14.37
CA PRO A 119 -10.54 20.90 12.96
C PRO A 119 -9.38 21.78 12.49
N GLY A 120 -8.43 21.20 11.74
CA GLY A 120 -7.24 21.92 11.31
C GLY A 120 -5.95 21.11 11.18
N VAL A 121 -5.92 19.82 11.54
CA VAL A 121 -4.72 18.99 11.31
C VAL A 121 -4.49 18.85 9.80
N ARG A 122 -3.45 19.53 9.32
CA ARG A 122 -3.01 19.47 7.93
C ARG A 122 -1.91 18.41 7.79
N LEU A 123 -2.04 17.55 6.79
CA LEU A 123 -1.00 16.57 6.47
C LEU A 123 0.19 17.24 5.77
N ASN A 124 1.40 16.75 6.03
CA ASN A 124 2.60 17.16 5.32
C ASN A 124 2.43 16.94 3.80
N ASP A 125 2.81 17.92 2.99
CA ASP A 125 2.59 17.91 1.53
C ASP A 125 3.26 16.71 0.84
N ILE A 126 4.28 16.12 1.44
CA ILE A 126 4.97 14.91 0.92
C ILE A 126 4.11 13.67 1.08
N LEU A 127 3.39 13.57 2.19
CA LEU A 127 2.49 12.46 2.46
C LEU A 127 1.13 12.66 1.80
N ARG A 128 0.77 13.88 1.39
CA ARG A 128 -0.55 14.21 0.86
C ARG A 128 -0.76 13.61 -0.53
N ALA A 129 -1.92 12.98 -0.71
CA ALA A 129 -2.36 12.53 -2.03
C ALA A 129 -2.68 13.73 -2.92
N SER A 130 -2.20 13.68 -4.17
CA SER A 130 -2.48 14.70 -5.17
C SER A 130 -3.91 14.51 -5.73
N PRO A 131 -4.78 15.53 -5.68
CA PRO A 131 -6.16 15.41 -6.16
C PRO A 131 -6.27 15.24 -7.68
N SER A 132 -5.27 15.71 -8.44
CA SER A 132 -5.31 15.83 -9.89
C SER A 132 -4.86 14.58 -10.66
N GLN A 133 -4.62 13.44 -10.00
CA GLN A 133 -3.91 12.27 -10.54
C GLN A 133 -2.50 12.58 -11.11
N SER A 134 -2.12 13.86 -11.23
CA SER A 134 -0.77 14.32 -11.49
C SER A 134 0.06 13.99 -10.27
N LEU A 135 0.79 12.88 -10.40
CA LEU A 135 1.95 12.44 -9.62
C LEU A 135 2.02 13.00 -8.19
N SER A 136 1.80 12.13 -7.21
CA SER A 136 2.09 12.43 -5.81
C SER A 136 3.51 12.99 -5.65
N ALA A 137 3.68 13.95 -4.73
CA ALA A 137 4.99 14.54 -4.42
C ALA A 137 6.02 13.46 -4.02
N LEU A 138 5.54 12.33 -3.50
CA LEU A 138 6.30 11.14 -3.20
C LEU A 138 5.91 10.00 -4.15
N VAL A 139 6.90 9.41 -4.82
CA VAL A 139 6.73 8.11 -5.50
C VAL A 139 7.51 7.06 -4.74
N TRP A 140 6.78 6.08 -4.23
CA TRP A 140 7.33 5.02 -3.41
C TRP A 140 6.58 3.71 -3.68
N LEU A 141 7.32 2.63 -3.92
CA LEU A 141 6.75 1.29 -3.95
C LEU A 141 6.89 0.69 -2.55
N ILE A 142 5.77 0.27 -1.98
CA ILE A 142 5.68 -0.25 -0.61
C ILE A 142 6.49 -1.56 -0.45
N THR A 143 6.80 -2.23 -1.55
CA THR A 143 7.72 -3.39 -1.58
C THR A 143 9.14 -3.03 -1.12
N HIS A 144 9.55 -1.77 -1.29
CA HIS A 144 10.89 -1.32 -0.91
C HIS A 144 10.87 -0.54 0.41
N ARG A 145 11.97 -0.62 1.15
CA ARG A 145 12.14 0.16 2.38
C ARG A 145 11.95 1.66 2.09
N PRO A 146 11.37 2.43 3.03
CA PRO A 146 11.16 3.87 2.88
C PRO A 146 12.43 4.69 2.58
N LEU A 147 13.61 4.17 2.91
CA LEU A 147 14.89 4.80 2.58
C LEU A 147 15.08 5.00 1.07
N TYR A 148 14.43 4.17 0.25
CA TYR A 148 14.44 4.24 -1.21
C TYR A 148 13.28 5.07 -1.79
N ALA A 149 12.46 5.68 -0.93
CA ALA A 149 11.34 6.50 -1.36
C ALA A 149 11.84 7.80 -2.00
N GLN A 150 11.19 8.20 -3.11
CA GLN A 150 11.74 9.18 -4.05
C GLN A 150 10.87 10.43 -4.10
N SER A 151 11.49 11.59 -3.88
CA SER A 151 10.80 12.88 -3.98
C SER A 151 10.72 13.32 -5.45
N ARG A 152 9.52 13.72 -5.93
CA ARG A 152 9.28 14.20 -7.30
C ARG A 152 9.26 15.73 -7.40
N ARG A 153 10.12 16.43 -6.65
CA ARG A 153 10.11 17.92 -6.64
C ARG A 153 10.66 18.59 -7.91
N SER A 154 11.11 17.84 -8.93
CA SER A 154 11.57 18.43 -10.19
C SER A 154 10.90 17.77 -11.39
N GLU A 155 9.94 18.46 -11.99
CA GLU A 155 9.32 18.07 -13.26
C GLU A 155 10.21 18.40 -14.47
N VAL A 156 11.34 19.10 -14.29
CA VAL A 156 11.98 19.82 -15.40
C VAL A 156 13.22 19.14 -15.97
N HIS A 157 13.87 18.20 -15.27
CA HIS A 157 14.99 17.45 -15.86
C HIS A 157 15.04 16.04 -15.28
N TYR A 158 15.48 15.07 -16.09
CA TYR A 158 15.83 13.69 -15.73
C TYR A 158 17.00 13.67 -14.73
N SER A 159 16.80 14.29 -13.57
CA SER A 159 17.75 14.28 -12.47
C SER A 159 17.73 12.87 -11.88
N PRO A 160 18.92 12.30 -11.56
CA PRO A 160 19.00 11.04 -10.86
C PRO A 160 18.11 11.10 -9.62
N VAL A 161 17.34 10.04 -9.47
CA VAL A 161 16.40 9.84 -8.38
C VAL A 161 17.10 10.06 -7.04
N GLU A 162 16.81 11.18 -6.38
CA GLU A 162 17.31 11.42 -5.03
C GLU A 162 16.37 10.76 -4.02
N SER A 163 16.93 9.84 -3.24
CA SER A 163 16.28 9.31 -2.04
C SER A 163 15.84 10.46 -1.13
N LEU A 164 14.70 10.30 -0.46
CA LEU A 164 14.25 11.25 0.58
C LEU A 164 15.37 11.53 1.60
N GLY A 165 15.89 12.77 1.56
CA GLY A 165 16.94 13.23 2.45
C GLY A 165 16.52 13.20 3.93
N PRO A 166 17.47 13.04 4.86
CA PRO A 166 17.18 12.89 6.29
C PRO A 166 16.39 14.07 6.86
N SER A 167 16.67 15.29 6.42
CA SER A 167 15.96 16.50 6.86
C SER A 167 14.47 16.50 6.51
N ILE A 168 14.10 15.84 5.41
CA ILE A 168 12.70 15.71 4.99
C ILE A 168 12.02 14.60 5.78
N ARG A 169 12.71 13.46 5.94
CA ARG A 169 12.22 12.31 6.71
C ARG A 169 11.91 12.66 8.17
N SER A 170 12.71 13.55 8.77
CA SER A 170 12.51 14.02 10.14
C SER A 170 11.42 15.09 10.31
N GLN A 171 10.79 15.56 9.23
CA GLN A 171 9.72 16.55 9.34
C GLN A 171 8.49 15.96 10.03
N PRO A 172 7.69 16.77 10.75
CA PRO A 172 6.38 16.37 11.22
C PRO A 172 5.51 15.85 10.08
N ALA A 173 4.79 14.75 10.34
CA ALA A 173 3.82 14.19 9.39
C ALA A 173 2.57 15.08 9.28
N THR A 174 2.28 15.88 10.30
CA THR A 174 1.13 16.78 10.36
C THR A 174 1.52 18.15 10.93
N ASP A 175 0.67 19.13 10.66
CA ASP A 175 0.70 20.47 11.23
C ASP A 175 -0.70 20.80 11.80
N PRO A 176 -0.87 20.98 13.13
CA PRO A 176 0.17 20.88 14.15
C PRO A 176 0.74 19.44 14.28
N PRO A 177 1.96 19.27 14.81
CA PRO A 177 2.53 17.94 15.06
C PRO A 177 1.71 17.17 16.10
N ILE A 178 1.32 15.94 15.75
CA ILE A 178 0.55 15.05 16.64
C ILE A 178 1.36 13.82 17.05
N SER A 179 0.98 13.21 18.17
CA SER A 179 1.61 12.00 18.72
C SER A 179 0.84 10.71 18.41
N ARG A 180 -0.38 10.83 17.88
CA ARG A 180 -1.27 9.70 17.54
C ARG A 180 -1.97 9.95 16.20
N MET A 181 -1.91 8.98 15.31
CA MET A 181 -2.70 8.95 14.07
C MET A 181 -3.09 7.51 13.73
N ASN A 182 -4.14 7.35 12.94
CA ASN A 182 -4.52 6.06 12.39
C ASN A 182 -4.55 6.14 10.86
N ILE A 183 -3.95 5.16 10.19
CA ILE A 183 -4.02 5.05 8.73
C ILE A 183 -4.94 3.88 8.38
N VAL A 184 -5.96 4.13 7.58
CA VAL A 184 -6.92 3.13 7.12
C VAL A 184 -6.77 2.90 5.62
N SER A 185 -7.24 1.75 5.14
CA SER A 185 -7.31 1.44 3.71
C SER A 185 -8.74 1.14 3.29
N ASN A 186 -9.12 1.57 2.09
CA ASN A 186 -10.38 1.15 1.48
C ASN A 186 -10.28 -0.23 0.84
N GLU A 187 -9.06 -0.68 0.53
CA GLU A 187 -8.83 -1.93 -0.17
C GLU A 187 -8.81 -3.12 0.80
N PHE A 188 -8.51 -2.86 2.08
CA PHE A 188 -8.36 -3.89 3.11
C PHE A 188 -8.80 -3.35 4.47
N MET A 189 -9.33 -4.22 5.32
CA MET A 189 -9.85 -3.88 6.65
C MET A 189 -8.76 -3.59 7.70
N TRP A 190 -7.54 -3.25 7.28
CA TRP A 190 -6.46 -2.99 8.22
C TRP A 190 -6.42 -1.54 8.65
N GLU A 191 -6.16 -1.39 9.93
CA GLU A 191 -5.81 -0.12 10.56
C GLU A 191 -4.33 -0.16 10.92
N ILE A 192 -3.65 0.94 10.67
CA ILE A 192 -2.24 1.13 11.03
C ILE A 192 -2.20 2.21 12.12
N PRO A 193 -2.37 1.82 13.39
CA PRO A 193 -2.25 2.75 14.50
C PRO A 193 -0.78 3.16 14.65
N ILE A 194 -0.53 4.46 14.65
CA ILE A 194 0.79 5.01 14.89
C ILE A 194 0.71 5.88 16.14
N GLU A 195 1.47 5.51 17.15
CA GLU A 195 1.56 6.24 18.41
C GLU A 195 3.03 6.43 18.79
N VAL A 196 3.39 7.65 19.15
CA VAL A 196 4.67 7.99 19.75
C VAL A 196 4.45 8.58 21.14
N ARG A 197 5.41 8.36 22.05
CA ARG A 197 5.31 8.88 23.41
C ARG A 197 5.65 10.38 23.42
N PRO A 198 4.80 11.24 24.01
CA PRO A 198 5.15 12.64 24.24
C PRO A 198 6.48 12.77 25.00
N PRO A 199 7.32 13.78 24.70
CA PRO A 199 7.06 14.94 23.84
C PRO A 199 7.33 14.72 22.33
N ALA A 200 7.56 13.47 21.90
CA ALA A 200 7.79 13.19 20.48
C ALA A 200 6.51 13.37 19.64
N PHE A 201 6.70 13.63 18.36
CA PHE A 201 5.64 13.72 17.35
C PHE A 201 5.91 12.73 16.20
N ILE A 202 4.87 12.42 15.44
CA ILE A 202 4.96 11.50 14.32
C ILE A 202 5.65 12.20 13.15
N THR A 203 6.72 11.60 12.63
CA THR A 203 7.48 12.11 11.48
C THR A 203 7.05 11.45 10.17
N VAL A 204 7.44 12.05 9.04
CA VAL A 204 7.25 11.46 7.70
C VAL A 204 7.87 10.05 7.63
N GLU A 205 9.07 9.87 8.18
CA GLU A 205 9.73 8.56 8.25
C GLU A 205 8.94 7.53 9.05
N THR A 206 8.40 7.95 10.20
CA THR A 206 7.60 7.07 11.07
C THR A 206 6.37 6.56 10.32
N VAL A 207 5.70 7.43 9.55
CA VAL A 207 4.54 7.06 8.73
C VAL A 207 4.90 6.05 7.65
N LEU A 208 5.92 6.35 6.84
CA LEU A 208 6.32 5.45 5.74
C LEU A 208 6.82 4.10 6.28
N PHE A 209 7.56 4.12 7.39
CA PHE A 209 8.04 2.90 8.02
C PHE A 209 6.91 2.06 8.62
N ALA A 210 5.94 2.68 9.27
CA ALA A 210 4.76 1.97 9.79
C ALA A 210 3.95 1.31 8.66
N ILE A 211 3.73 2.02 7.54
CA ILE A 211 3.08 1.44 6.36
C ILE A 211 3.90 0.26 5.83
N TYR A 212 5.21 0.43 5.67
CA TYR A 212 6.10 -0.63 5.19
C TYR A 212 6.03 -1.88 6.06
N VAL A 213 6.25 -1.75 7.37
CA VAL A 213 6.28 -2.88 8.31
C VAL A 213 4.94 -3.61 8.30
N THR A 214 3.83 -2.90 8.46
CA THR A 214 2.50 -3.52 8.48
C THR A 214 2.21 -4.30 7.20
N MET A 215 2.62 -3.79 6.04
CA MET A 215 2.40 -4.47 4.76
C MET A 215 3.30 -5.69 4.57
N GLN A 216 4.45 -5.72 5.25
CA GLN A 216 5.35 -6.87 5.26
C GLN A 216 4.94 -7.97 6.25
N ASP A 217 4.02 -7.68 7.17
CA ASP A 217 3.49 -8.68 8.09
C ASP A 217 2.75 -9.79 7.33
N GLY A 218 2.87 -11.01 7.86
CA GLY A 218 2.07 -12.15 7.43
C GLY A 218 0.59 -11.94 7.71
N LEU A 219 -0.28 -12.39 6.81
CA LEU A 219 -1.70 -12.49 7.10
C LEU A 219 -1.92 -13.48 8.24
N THR A 220 -2.78 -13.07 9.17
CA THR A 220 -3.38 -13.98 10.15
C THR A 220 -4.42 -14.88 9.49
N SER A 221 -4.71 -16.03 10.10
CA SER A 221 -5.77 -16.93 9.62
C SER A 221 -7.12 -16.23 9.57
N SER A 222 -7.45 -15.40 10.56
CA SER A 222 -8.70 -14.63 10.58
C SER A 222 -8.81 -13.62 9.43
N GLU A 223 -7.71 -12.93 9.09
CA GLU A 223 -7.70 -12.02 7.93
C GLU A 223 -7.84 -12.80 6.62
N TRP A 224 -7.22 -13.97 6.51
CA TRP A 224 -7.35 -14.82 5.34
C TRP A 224 -8.77 -15.37 5.17
N ASP A 225 -9.40 -15.81 6.26
CA ASP A 225 -10.74 -16.38 6.23
C ASP A 225 -11.82 -15.31 5.96
N ALA A 226 -11.58 -14.07 6.40
CA ALA A 226 -12.45 -12.93 6.11
C ALA A 226 -12.49 -12.53 4.62
N ILE A 227 -11.55 -12.99 3.80
CA ILE A 227 -11.60 -12.79 2.34
C ILE A 227 -12.60 -13.76 1.74
N GLU A 228 -13.79 -13.26 1.43
CA GLU A 228 -14.88 -14.05 0.83
C GLU A 228 -14.58 -14.43 -0.63
N GLU A 229 -13.95 -13.54 -1.40
CA GLU A 229 -13.76 -13.72 -2.83
C GLU A 229 -12.57 -14.69 -3.15
N PRO A 230 -12.81 -15.86 -3.76
CA PRO A 230 -11.75 -16.83 -4.06
C PRO A 230 -10.70 -16.30 -5.04
N ASN A 231 -11.09 -15.40 -5.94
CA ASN A 231 -10.17 -14.78 -6.89
C ASN A 231 -9.13 -13.90 -6.19
N VAL A 232 -9.50 -13.21 -5.12
CA VAL A 232 -8.57 -12.39 -4.33
C VAL A 232 -7.51 -13.29 -3.67
N LYS A 233 -7.93 -14.42 -3.07
CA LYS A 233 -7.00 -15.41 -2.49
C LYS A 233 -6.03 -15.96 -3.54
N LYS A 234 -6.54 -16.31 -4.72
CA LYS A 234 -5.74 -16.80 -5.85
C LYS A 234 -4.75 -15.76 -6.35
N ASN A 235 -5.18 -14.51 -6.50
CA ASN A 235 -4.32 -13.40 -6.91
C ASN A 235 -3.23 -13.11 -5.87
N ALA A 236 -3.56 -13.17 -4.57
CA ALA A 236 -2.59 -13.01 -3.50
C ALA A 236 -1.52 -14.11 -3.53
N HIS A 237 -1.92 -15.35 -3.77
CA HIS A 237 -0.98 -16.45 -3.94
C HIS A 237 -0.05 -16.23 -5.15
N TRP A 238 -0.57 -15.76 -6.27
CA TRP A 238 0.26 -15.41 -7.44
C TRP A 238 1.19 -14.24 -7.18
N ALA A 239 0.73 -13.19 -6.49
CA ALA A 239 1.55 -12.05 -6.10
C ALA A 239 2.70 -12.48 -5.19
N ARG A 240 2.43 -13.39 -4.24
CA ARG A 240 3.46 -14.02 -3.40
C ARG A 240 4.51 -14.74 -4.25
N CYS A 241 4.08 -15.62 -5.17
CA CYS A 241 5.01 -16.33 -6.05
C CYS A 241 5.86 -15.38 -6.89
N ALA A 242 5.25 -14.32 -7.45
CA ALA A 242 5.94 -13.31 -8.24
C ALA A 242 6.96 -12.54 -7.40
N ARG A 243 6.63 -12.15 -6.16
CA ARG A 243 7.54 -11.49 -5.23
C ARG A 243 8.75 -12.38 -4.90
N LEU A 244 8.50 -13.64 -4.57
CA LEU A 244 9.57 -14.62 -4.28
C LEU A 244 10.48 -14.84 -5.49
N ALA A 245 9.92 -14.91 -6.70
CA ALA A 245 10.69 -15.09 -7.92
C ALA A 245 11.60 -13.89 -8.26
N LYS A 246 11.21 -12.67 -7.89
CA LYS A 246 12.03 -11.47 -8.14
C LYS A 246 13.21 -11.33 -7.18
N GLY A 247 13.17 -11.99 -6.02
CA GLY A 247 14.13 -11.72 -4.93
C GLY A 247 14.02 -10.29 -4.41
N ASP A 248 12.87 -9.62 -4.64
CA ASP A 248 12.63 -8.24 -4.24
C ASP A 248 12.37 -8.19 -2.73
N GLY A 249 13.44 -8.12 -1.96
CA GLY A 249 13.42 -7.94 -0.52
C GLY A 249 14.75 -8.32 0.10
N PRO A 250 15.12 -7.76 1.26
CA PRO A 250 16.08 -8.45 2.10
C PRO A 250 15.43 -9.79 2.42
N LEU A 251 15.93 -10.87 1.82
CA LEU A 251 15.72 -12.25 2.27
C LEU A 251 16.25 -12.29 3.70
N THR A 252 15.51 -11.74 4.66
CA THR A 252 15.72 -12.06 6.06
C THR A 252 15.68 -13.57 6.09
N PHE A 253 16.73 -14.21 6.61
CA PHE A 253 16.98 -15.65 6.55
C PHE A 253 15.79 -16.54 7.00
N ASN A 254 14.74 -15.94 7.55
CA ASN A 254 13.48 -16.57 7.93
C ASN A 254 12.37 -16.54 6.83
N GLU A 255 12.59 -15.93 5.65
CA GLU A 255 11.62 -15.96 4.52
C GLU A 255 11.52 -17.34 3.84
N GLN A 256 11.93 -18.41 4.53
CA GLN A 256 11.40 -19.76 4.29
C GLN A 256 9.90 -19.86 4.60
N ASP A 257 9.32 -18.82 5.22
CA ASP A 257 7.93 -18.82 5.62
C ASP A 257 6.97 -18.95 4.42
N SER A 258 6.18 -20.03 4.47
CA SER A 258 5.04 -20.34 3.61
C SER A 258 3.92 -19.29 3.65
N ILE A 259 4.12 -18.17 4.35
CA ILE A 259 3.10 -17.22 4.74
C ILE A 259 2.85 -16.22 3.61
N ILE A 260 1.58 -15.93 3.35
CA ILE A 260 1.13 -14.85 2.48
C ILE A 260 1.19 -13.56 3.30
N LYS A 261 1.84 -12.52 2.76
CA LYS A 261 1.97 -11.21 3.43
C LYS A 261 0.83 -10.28 3.05
N ARG A 262 0.56 -9.26 3.86
CA ARG A 262 -0.48 -8.25 3.58
C ARG A 262 -0.25 -7.56 2.23
N ILE A 263 1.00 -7.29 1.89
CA ILE A 263 1.39 -6.73 0.58
C ILE A 263 1.00 -7.62 -0.61
N ASP A 264 0.92 -8.94 -0.44
CA ASP A 264 0.58 -9.87 -1.52
C ASP A 264 -0.89 -9.72 -1.93
N LEU A 265 -1.77 -9.30 -1.01
CA LEU A 265 -3.17 -9.00 -1.32
C LEU A 265 -3.34 -7.74 -2.20
N LEU A 266 -2.38 -6.82 -2.17
CA LEU A 266 -2.42 -5.61 -3.00
C LEU A 266 -2.28 -5.93 -4.50
N GLY A 267 -1.75 -7.10 -4.84
CA GLY A 267 -1.46 -7.48 -6.22
C GLY A 267 -0.51 -6.49 -6.90
N ASP A 268 -1.01 -5.78 -7.92
CA ASP A 268 -0.24 -4.77 -8.66
C ASP A 268 -0.27 -3.36 -8.03
N LYS A 269 -1.14 -3.14 -7.03
CA LYS A 269 -1.38 -1.86 -6.36
C LYS A 269 -0.39 -1.56 -5.24
N VAL A 270 0.89 -1.72 -5.52
CA VAL A 270 1.96 -1.53 -4.52
C VAL A 270 2.57 -0.13 -4.54
N ALA A 271 2.10 0.79 -5.39
CA ALA A 271 2.59 2.16 -5.44
C ALA A 271 1.83 3.06 -4.47
N PHE A 272 2.54 3.64 -3.51
CA PHE A 272 2.00 4.65 -2.60
C PHE A 272 1.70 5.95 -3.36
N ARG A 273 0.47 6.45 -3.25
CA ARG A 273 -0.01 7.68 -3.88
C ARG A 273 -0.29 8.81 -2.88
N GLY A 274 0.00 8.60 -1.60
CA GLY A 274 -0.24 9.55 -0.53
C GLY A 274 -1.34 9.12 0.43
N LEU A 275 -1.69 10.01 1.35
CA LEU A 275 -2.77 9.89 2.32
C LEU A 275 -3.78 11.02 2.12
N VAL A 276 -5.04 10.73 2.45
CA VAL A 276 -6.16 11.69 2.41
C VAL A 276 -6.74 11.82 3.82
N PRO A 277 -6.86 13.04 4.38
CA PRO A 277 -7.54 13.24 5.66
C PRO A 277 -9.01 12.78 5.57
N MET A 278 -9.49 12.03 6.56
CA MET A 278 -10.90 11.66 6.63
C MET A 278 -11.71 12.71 7.38
N SER A 279 -12.68 13.32 6.72
CA SER A 279 -13.50 14.43 7.25
C SER A 279 -14.43 14.06 8.40
N ASN A 280 -14.64 12.77 8.67
CA ASN A 280 -15.79 12.29 9.46
C ASN A 280 -15.43 11.71 10.83
N SER A 281 -14.19 11.81 11.28
CA SER A 281 -13.83 11.22 12.56
C SER A 281 -14.15 12.19 13.69
N GLY A 282 -15.32 12.00 14.33
CA GLY A 282 -15.52 12.41 15.73
C GLY A 282 -14.57 11.68 16.71
N SER A 283 -13.63 10.90 16.16
CA SER A 283 -12.58 10.16 16.85
C SER A 283 -11.54 11.12 17.42
N ARG A 284 -10.90 10.68 18.51
CA ARG A 284 -9.86 11.45 19.21
C ARG A 284 -8.50 11.42 18.50
N SER A 285 -8.38 10.64 17.43
CA SER A 285 -7.17 10.48 16.63
C SER A 285 -7.40 10.96 15.21
N ALA A 286 -6.40 11.62 14.63
CA ALA A 286 -6.44 11.98 13.22
C ALA A 286 -6.41 10.71 12.36
N GLU A 287 -7.45 10.53 11.55
CA GLU A 287 -7.60 9.39 10.66
C GLU A 287 -7.29 9.79 9.21
N PHE A 288 -6.48 8.96 8.56
CA PHE A 288 -6.04 9.19 7.19
C PHE A 288 -6.25 7.95 6.35
N LEU A 289 -6.80 8.11 5.14
CA LEU A 289 -6.98 7.06 4.17
C LEU A 289 -5.74 6.93 3.27
N ILE A 290 -5.13 5.76 3.21
CA ILE A 290 -4.03 5.48 2.28
C ILE A 290 -4.56 5.36 0.84
N GLN A 291 -3.88 6.03 -0.08
CA GLN A 291 -4.12 5.91 -1.50
C GLN A 291 -3.03 5.05 -2.13
N LEU A 292 -3.44 3.96 -2.75
CA LEU A 292 -2.57 3.03 -3.46
C LEU A 292 -2.87 3.08 -4.95
N GLY A 293 -1.88 2.76 -5.77
CA GLY A 293 -2.03 2.70 -7.22
C GLY A 293 -1.23 1.58 -7.83
N SER A 294 -1.62 1.19 -9.05
CA SER A 294 -0.87 0.21 -9.81
C SER A 294 0.50 0.75 -10.23
N THR A 295 1.48 -0.14 -10.25
CA THR A 295 2.81 0.10 -10.84
C THR A 295 2.78 0.03 -12.36
N GLN A 296 1.86 -0.74 -12.92
CA GLN A 296 1.67 -0.81 -14.36
C GLN A 296 0.85 0.41 -14.77
N SER A 297 1.57 1.46 -15.17
CA SER A 297 0.98 2.61 -15.82
C SER A 297 0.35 2.17 -17.15
N ASN A 298 -0.91 1.74 -17.09
CA ASN A 298 -1.75 1.47 -18.25
C ASN A 298 -2.11 2.77 -19.02
N ASP A 299 -1.56 3.93 -18.65
CA ASP A 299 -1.70 5.20 -19.38
C ASP A 299 -1.16 5.13 -20.82
N LYS A 300 -0.45 4.08 -21.21
CA LYS A 300 -0.10 3.86 -22.62
C LYS A 300 -1.27 3.37 -23.49
N LYS A 301 -2.48 3.21 -22.95
CA LYS A 301 -3.69 3.01 -23.77
C LYS A 301 -4.48 4.30 -24.02
N ILE A 302 -3.83 5.46 -24.02
CA ILE A 302 -4.25 6.55 -24.92
C ILE A 302 -3.98 6.05 -26.34
N ARG A 303 -4.97 5.34 -26.87
CA ARG A 303 -5.07 4.97 -28.28
C ARG A 303 -5.10 6.30 -29.03
N ILE A 304 -3.93 6.76 -29.48
CA ILE A 304 -3.82 7.81 -30.51
C ILE A 304 -4.69 7.29 -31.65
N ARG A 305 -5.92 7.80 -31.74
CA ARG A 305 -6.69 7.73 -32.98
C ARG A 305 -5.86 8.53 -33.95
N ARG A 306 -4.96 7.87 -34.69
CA ARG A 306 -4.42 8.43 -35.93
C ARG A 306 -5.65 8.76 -36.75
N GLY A 307 -5.98 10.05 -36.81
CA GLY A 307 -6.93 10.55 -37.78
C GLY A 307 -6.38 10.16 -39.15
N SER A 308 -7.17 9.38 -39.88
CA SER A 308 -7.02 9.28 -41.32
C SER A 308 -7.17 10.70 -41.87
N PHE A 309 -6.09 11.24 -42.42
CA PHE A 309 -6.15 12.30 -43.41
C PHE A 309 -6.22 11.65 -44.79
#